data_AF-A0A350P140-F1
#
_entry.id   AF-A0A350P140-F1
#
_cell.length_a   1.000
_cell.length_b   1.000
_cell.length_c   1.000
_cell.angle_alpha   90.00
_cell.angle_beta   90.00
_cell.angle_gamma   90.00
#
_symmetry.space_group_name_H-M   'P 1'
#
loop_
_entity.id
_entity.type
_entity.pdbx_description
1 polymer ?
#
loop_
_entity_poly.entity_id
_entity_poly.type
_entity_poly.pdbx_seq_one_letter_code
_entity_poly.pdbx_strand_id
1 'polypeptide(L)'
;NEFWTAACDSGIVLASASDEVLSSATPGPNHEFCSGIGLADLRVNGEMLDSARNITKFNPYPQPKGGNDGNETLDVQVTVPDVAVAASLGVTLTMPEAGWPVVILAHGITSKKEDMLAISGALSLAGVATIAIDQPLHGSRGYDLTGDGVDDINATDVSATHYMNLASLPTARDNLRQSVSDLLGLRLGINAVVDATTTQGVKFDTSRVSIMGVSLGAITGGNFAAVANTTMGDELAALDSMFAIKEASLESPGGGLAQFLLESPAFGPLIKGLLLSSASEEFVALLVQLYGDTSDLTEEQLVAAVTAFMDALTDEQTAEVEAVFSEFAFAAQTMMDAGDPTNYAETLGATTPVHMMTVVGDGGDENLPDQVIPVSTALPLSGQLPLASTIGLEQVTTTKADTQPVSGLVLFNSGAHASSLSPASNADVTTEMQKEVAAYIASDATVINISDESVVAN
;
A
#
# COMPACT_ATOMS: atom_id res chain seq x y z
N ASN A 1 -4.21 7.52 17.39
CA ASN A 1 -4.10 6.05 17.23
C ASN A 1 -5.41 5.37 17.59
N GLU A 2 -6.49 5.68 16.87
CA GLU A 2 -7.67 4.82 16.89
C GLU A 2 -7.58 3.84 15.72
N PHE A 3 -8.05 2.63 15.92
CA PHE A 3 -8.20 1.64 14.86
C PHE A 3 -9.69 1.44 14.57
N TRP A 4 -9.98 0.79 13.44
CA TRP A 4 -11.33 0.56 13.00
C TRP A 4 -12.06 -0.37 13.97
N THR A 5 -13.26 0.04 14.36
CA THR A 5 -14.21 -0.77 15.10
C THR A 5 -15.46 -0.94 14.27
N ALA A 6 -16.22 -2.00 14.49
CA ALA A 6 -17.47 -2.24 13.80
C ALA A 6 -18.61 -1.39 14.38
N ALA A 7 -19.57 -1.01 13.53
CA ALA A 7 -20.74 -0.22 13.93
C ALA A 7 -21.77 -1.05 14.72
N CYS A 8 -21.79 -2.37 14.54
CA CYS A 8 -22.79 -3.29 15.10
C CYS A 8 -22.17 -4.27 16.10
N ASP A 9 -22.99 -4.98 16.86
CA ASP A 9 -22.58 -6.17 17.59
C ASP A 9 -22.34 -7.31 16.60
N SER A 10 -21.28 -8.09 16.83
CA SER A 10 -20.98 -9.25 15.98
C SER A 10 -22.11 -10.27 16.01
N GLY A 11 -22.43 -10.84 14.84
CA GLY A 11 -23.41 -11.93 14.75
C GLY A 11 -23.08 -13.12 15.64
N ILE A 12 -21.79 -13.38 15.91
CA ILE A 12 -21.37 -14.42 16.88
C ILE A 12 -21.77 -14.02 18.30
N VAL A 13 -21.52 -12.77 18.70
CA VAL A 13 -21.85 -12.27 20.04
C VAL A 13 -23.36 -12.35 20.24
N LEU A 14 -24.13 -11.87 19.26
CA LEU A 14 -25.60 -11.93 19.26
C LEU A 14 -26.12 -13.37 19.38
N ALA A 15 -25.56 -14.31 18.63
CA ALA A 15 -25.95 -15.72 18.69
C ALA A 15 -25.55 -16.40 20.01
N SER A 16 -24.53 -15.90 20.70
CA SER A 16 -24.05 -16.44 21.98
C SER A 16 -24.72 -15.83 23.21
N ALA A 17 -25.36 -14.67 23.07
CA ALA A 17 -26.05 -13.98 24.15
C ALA A 17 -27.30 -14.77 24.58
N SER A 18 -27.56 -14.85 25.88
CA SER A 18 -28.76 -15.52 26.39
C SER A 18 -30.02 -14.70 26.12
N ASP A 19 -31.16 -15.38 26.03
CA ASP A 19 -32.47 -14.72 25.89
C ASP A 19 -32.72 -13.68 26.99
N GLU A 20 -32.25 -13.95 28.21
CA GLU A 20 -32.33 -13.01 29.33
C GLU A 20 -31.55 -11.72 29.05
N VAL A 21 -30.29 -11.84 28.60
CA VAL A 21 -29.44 -10.70 28.25
C VAL A 21 -30.09 -9.90 27.12
N LEU A 22 -30.51 -10.57 26.05
CA LEU A 22 -31.15 -9.93 24.89
C LEU A 22 -32.46 -9.23 25.27
N SER A 23 -33.27 -9.83 26.16
CA SER A 23 -34.52 -9.23 26.63
C SER A 23 -34.31 -7.99 27.50
N SER A 24 -33.17 -7.91 28.18
CA SER A 24 -32.78 -6.76 29.02
C SER A 24 -32.05 -5.66 28.25
N ALA A 25 -31.62 -5.96 27.02
CA ALA A 25 -30.82 -5.06 26.21
C ALA A 25 -31.66 -3.91 25.63
N THR A 26 -31.04 -2.74 25.53
CA THR A 26 -31.63 -1.54 24.93
C THR A 26 -30.91 -1.17 23.63
N PRO A 27 -31.58 -0.53 22.66
CA PRO A 27 -30.95 -0.03 21.44
C PRO A 27 -29.76 0.90 21.70
N GLY A 28 -28.65 0.70 20.99
CA GLY A 28 -27.54 1.64 20.89
C GLY A 28 -27.71 2.68 19.76
N PRO A 29 -26.76 3.60 19.58
CA PRO A 29 -26.84 4.67 18.57
C PRO A 29 -26.99 4.18 17.13
N ASN A 30 -26.42 3.03 16.78
CA ASN A 30 -26.46 2.48 15.41
C ASN A 30 -27.60 1.47 15.21
N HIS A 31 -28.53 1.34 16.15
CA HIS A 31 -29.51 0.25 16.16
C HIS A 31 -30.37 0.21 14.90
N GLU A 32 -30.80 1.35 14.38
CA GLU A 32 -31.59 1.42 13.15
C GLU A 32 -30.81 0.88 11.94
N PHE A 33 -29.59 1.37 11.74
CA PHE A 33 -28.69 0.91 10.69
C PHE A 33 -28.42 -0.60 10.82
N CYS A 34 -27.97 -1.04 12.00
CA CYS A 34 -27.59 -2.43 12.24
C CYS A 34 -28.76 -3.40 12.06
N SER A 35 -29.96 -3.01 12.52
CA SER A 35 -31.17 -3.83 12.32
C SER A 35 -31.55 -3.95 10.84
N GLY A 36 -31.34 -2.89 10.05
CA GLY A 36 -31.59 -2.88 8.61
C GLY A 36 -30.73 -3.85 7.80
N ILE A 37 -29.55 -4.21 8.32
CA ILE A 37 -28.59 -5.14 7.69
C ILE A 37 -28.55 -6.51 8.39
N GLY A 38 -29.53 -6.81 9.26
CA GLY A 38 -29.65 -8.11 9.92
C GLY A 38 -28.67 -8.35 11.09
N LEU A 39 -28.06 -7.29 11.61
CA LEU A 39 -27.30 -7.29 12.87
C LEU A 39 -28.07 -6.52 13.95
N ALA A 40 -27.41 -6.15 15.03
CA ALA A 40 -27.98 -5.28 16.06
C ALA A 40 -26.91 -4.35 16.63
N ASP A 41 -27.35 -3.27 17.26
CA ASP A 41 -26.52 -2.47 18.16
C ASP A 41 -27.25 -2.40 19.50
N LEU A 42 -26.76 -3.15 20.49
CA LEU A 42 -27.40 -3.40 21.77
C LEU A 42 -26.53 -2.93 22.93
N ARG A 43 -27.20 -2.46 23.98
CA ARG A 43 -26.60 -2.05 25.24
C ARG A 43 -27.21 -2.82 26.40
N VAL A 44 -26.41 -3.28 27.34
CA VAL A 44 -26.86 -3.91 28.59
C VAL A 44 -26.42 -3.03 29.73
N ASN A 45 -27.38 -2.48 30.48
CA ASN A 45 -27.12 -1.48 31.53
C ASN A 45 -26.32 -0.25 31.03
N GLY A 46 -26.50 0.13 29.76
CA GLY A 46 -25.80 1.25 29.12
C GLY A 46 -24.46 0.89 28.47
N GLU A 47 -23.92 -0.31 28.71
CA GLU A 47 -22.64 -0.78 28.15
C GLU A 47 -22.85 -1.57 26.85
N MET A 48 -21.87 -1.55 25.94
CA MET A 48 -21.94 -2.33 24.68
C MET A 48 -22.04 -3.83 24.96
N LEU A 49 -22.97 -4.51 24.26
CA LEU A 49 -23.07 -5.98 24.34
C LEU A 49 -21.80 -6.63 23.77
N ASP A 50 -21.39 -6.24 22.57
CA ASP A 50 -20.06 -6.49 22.02
C ASP A 50 -19.15 -5.30 22.34
N SER A 51 -18.35 -5.40 23.40
CA SER A 51 -17.43 -4.34 23.81
C SER A 51 -16.16 -4.26 22.94
N ALA A 52 -15.83 -5.32 22.22
CA ALA A 52 -14.63 -5.36 21.39
C ALA A 52 -14.86 -4.70 20.02
N ARG A 53 -16.06 -4.86 19.44
CA ARG A 53 -16.43 -4.31 18.12
C ARG A 53 -15.37 -4.60 17.06
N ASN A 54 -14.86 -5.82 17.03
CA ASN A 54 -13.89 -6.22 16.03
C ASN A 54 -14.55 -6.33 14.65
N ILE A 55 -13.90 -5.77 13.64
CA ILE A 55 -14.31 -5.97 12.24
C ILE A 55 -13.94 -7.38 11.82
N THR A 56 -14.96 -8.16 11.43
CA THR A 56 -14.83 -9.55 11.03
C THR A 56 -15.83 -9.88 9.93
N LYS A 57 -15.76 -11.07 9.33
CA LYS A 57 -16.81 -11.52 8.39
C LYS A 57 -18.22 -11.60 8.99
N PHE A 58 -18.35 -11.63 10.32
CA PHE A 58 -19.63 -11.65 11.04
C PHE A 58 -20.00 -10.27 11.61
N ASN A 59 -19.16 -9.27 11.38
CA ASN A 59 -19.38 -7.88 11.74
C ASN A 59 -18.58 -6.98 10.77
N PRO A 60 -18.95 -6.96 9.48
CA PRO A 60 -18.07 -6.42 8.44
C PRO A 60 -18.19 -4.89 8.27
N TYR A 61 -19.13 -4.25 8.96
CA TYR A 61 -19.46 -2.84 8.75
C TYR A 61 -18.64 -1.95 9.70
N PRO A 62 -17.63 -1.22 9.20
CA PRO A 62 -16.86 -0.30 10.03
C PRO A 62 -17.75 0.83 10.55
N GLN A 63 -17.47 1.27 11.78
CA GLN A 63 -17.99 2.50 12.34
C GLN A 63 -17.31 3.68 11.63
N PRO A 64 -18.07 4.60 11.01
CA PRO A 64 -17.50 5.84 10.51
C PRO A 64 -16.85 6.62 11.66
N LYS A 65 -15.61 7.06 11.44
CA LYS A 65 -14.74 7.78 12.37
C LYS A 65 -13.88 8.79 11.60
N GLY A 66 -13.21 9.68 12.33
CA GLY A 66 -12.35 10.71 11.75
C GLY A 66 -13.02 12.09 11.76
N GLY A 67 -12.49 13.03 10.99
CA GLY A 67 -13.18 14.30 10.75
C GLY A 67 -14.44 14.07 9.91
N ASN A 68 -15.43 14.95 10.09
CA ASN A 68 -16.71 14.90 9.38
C ASN A 68 -17.40 13.51 9.38
N ASP A 69 -17.26 12.75 10.47
CA ASP A 69 -17.77 11.38 10.63
C ASP A 69 -17.35 10.44 9.49
N GLY A 70 -16.11 10.57 9.02
CA GLY A 70 -15.54 9.76 7.94
C GLY A 70 -15.84 10.26 6.53
N ASN A 71 -16.56 11.37 6.37
CA ASN A 71 -16.80 12.01 5.07
C ASN A 71 -15.71 13.03 4.74
N GLU A 72 -14.49 12.52 4.54
CA GLU A 72 -13.35 13.35 4.18
C GLU A 72 -13.35 13.69 2.68
N THR A 73 -12.92 14.92 2.35
CA THR A 73 -12.64 15.31 0.97
C THR A 73 -11.18 15.08 0.68
N LEU A 74 -10.88 14.34 -0.39
CA LEU A 74 -9.51 14.04 -0.80
C LEU A 74 -9.08 14.93 -1.96
N ASP A 75 -7.86 15.47 -1.88
CA ASP A 75 -7.23 16.13 -3.01
C ASP A 75 -6.81 15.09 -4.05
N VAL A 76 -7.24 15.31 -5.29
CA VAL A 76 -6.97 14.40 -6.41
C VAL A 76 -6.08 15.11 -7.44
N GLN A 77 -4.91 14.54 -7.71
CA GLN A 77 -4.06 14.96 -8.81
C GLN A 77 -4.50 14.25 -10.09
N VAL A 78 -4.70 15.00 -11.18
CA VAL A 78 -5.07 14.47 -12.49
C VAL A 78 -4.11 15.01 -13.55
N THR A 79 -3.60 14.12 -14.40
CA THR A 79 -2.90 14.51 -15.64
C THR A 79 -3.57 13.86 -16.85
N VAL A 80 -3.57 14.54 -17.99
CA VAL A 80 -4.12 14.04 -19.26
C VAL A 80 -3.13 14.25 -20.39
N PRO A 81 -3.11 13.37 -21.41
CA PRO A 81 -2.25 13.54 -22.57
C PRO A 81 -2.50 14.86 -23.31
N ASP A 82 -1.42 15.61 -23.56
CA ASP A 82 -1.45 16.78 -24.44
C ASP A 82 -1.01 16.38 -25.85
N VAL A 83 -1.97 16.34 -26.77
CA VAL A 83 -1.76 15.92 -28.17
C VAL A 83 -0.81 16.84 -28.95
N ALA A 84 -0.75 18.13 -28.60
CA ALA A 84 0.14 19.09 -29.28
C ALA A 84 1.58 18.91 -28.81
N VAL A 85 1.77 18.70 -27.50
CA VAL A 85 3.09 18.38 -26.93
C VAL A 85 3.58 17.04 -27.46
N ALA A 86 2.74 16.00 -27.46
CA ALA A 86 3.10 14.69 -28.01
C ALA A 86 3.52 14.79 -29.48
N ALA A 87 2.78 15.53 -30.32
CA ALA A 87 3.14 15.75 -31.72
C ALA A 87 4.49 16.48 -31.87
N SER A 88 4.81 17.43 -30.99
CA SER A 88 6.11 18.12 -30.99
C SER A 88 7.27 17.21 -30.64
N LEU A 89 7.00 16.11 -29.92
CA LEU A 89 7.94 15.05 -29.55
C LEU A 89 7.95 13.88 -30.55
N GLY A 90 7.21 13.98 -31.66
CA GLY A 90 7.16 12.95 -32.70
C GLY A 90 6.17 11.81 -32.46
N VAL A 91 5.31 11.92 -31.45
CA VAL A 91 4.27 10.94 -31.14
C VAL A 91 2.91 11.47 -31.59
N THR A 92 2.23 10.73 -32.47
CA THR A 92 0.88 11.10 -32.92
C THR A 92 -0.15 10.48 -31.99
N LEU A 93 -0.84 11.31 -31.20
CA LEU A 93 -1.92 10.90 -30.31
C LEU A 93 -3.24 11.55 -30.73
N THR A 94 -4.32 10.78 -30.60
CA THR A 94 -5.69 11.25 -30.71
C THR A 94 -6.49 10.68 -29.55
N MET A 95 -7.24 11.52 -28.84
CA MET A 95 -8.11 11.04 -27.78
C MET A 95 -9.13 10.05 -28.34
N PRO A 96 -9.23 8.83 -27.78
CA PRO A 96 -10.26 7.87 -28.19
C PRO A 96 -11.68 8.41 -27.98
N GLU A 97 -12.65 7.87 -28.72
CA GLU A 97 -14.05 8.31 -28.59
C GLU A 97 -14.58 8.12 -27.16
N ALA A 98 -14.20 7.04 -26.48
CA ALA A 98 -14.58 6.78 -25.09
C ALA A 98 -13.90 7.70 -24.07
N GLY A 99 -12.78 8.34 -24.43
CA GLY A 99 -11.90 9.09 -23.53
C GLY A 99 -10.52 8.45 -23.43
N TRP A 100 -9.64 9.05 -22.65
CA TRP A 100 -8.32 8.49 -22.36
C TRP A 100 -8.45 7.29 -21.41
N PRO A 101 -7.74 6.17 -21.67
CA PRO A 101 -7.45 5.17 -20.67
C PRO A 101 -6.84 5.83 -19.43
N VAL A 102 -7.13 5.29 -18.24
CA VAL A 102 -6.69 5.88 -16.98
C VAL A 102 -5.81 4.89 -16.22
N VAL A 103 -4.72 5.37 -15.65
CA VAL A 103 -4.00 4.66 -14.60
C VAL A 103 -4.10 5.43 -13.28
N ILE A 104 -4.51 4.72 -12.22
CA ILE A 104 -4.39 5.21 -10.86
C ILE A 104 -2.94 5.01 -10.41
N LEU A 105 -2.30 6.07 -9.91
CA LEU A 105 -0.92 6.04 -9.42
C LEU A 105 -0.91 6.05 -7.89
N ALA A 106 -0.34 5.01 -7.29
CA ALA A 106 -0.23 4.85 -5.84
C ALA A 106 1.24 5.01 -5.39
N HIS A 107 1.51 6.02 -4.57
CA HIS A 107 2.86 6.35 -4.11
C HIS A 107 3.31 5.46 -2.94
N GLY A 108 4.63 5.38 -2.73
CA GLY A 108 5.25 4.64 -1.63
C GLY A 108 5.20 5.35 -0.28
N ILE A 109 5.72 4.70 0.76
CA ILE A 109 5.95 5.34 2.06
C ILE A 109 7.01 6.45 1.90
N THR A 110 6.98 7.49 2.76
CA THR A 110 7.86 8.66 2.67
C THR A 110 7.77 9.44 1.35
N SER A 111 6.66 9.29 0.62
CA SER A 111 6.38 9.94 -0.66
C SER A 111 4.96 10.52 -0.65
N LYS A 112 4.55 11.18 -1.73
CA LYS A 112 3.23 11.81 -1.93
C LYS A 112 2.76 11.72 -3.38
N LYS A 113 1.49 12.02 -3.63
CA LYS A 113 0.86 11.95 -4.96
C LYS A 113 1.60 12.79 -6.03
N GLU A 114 2.20 13.92 -5.66
CA GLU A 114 2.94 14.77 -6.59
C GLU A 114 4.23 14.11 -7.11
N ASP A 115 4.86 13.22 -6.34
CA ASP A 115 6.07 12.52 -6.77
C ASP A 115 5.78 11.56 -7.94
N MET A 116 4.54 11.08 -8.05
CA MET A 116 4.09 10.25 -9.18
C MET A 116 4.07 11.00 -10.52
N LEU A 117 4.23 12.34 -10.53
CA LEU A 117 4.42 13.09 -11.77
C LEU A 117 5.65 12.61 -12.55
N ALA A 118 6.64 12.02 -11.87
CA ALA A 118 7.87 11.50 -12.49
C ALA A 118 7.63 10.48 -13.62
N ILE A 119 6.54 9.72 -13.57
CA ILE A 119 6.18 8.73 -14.61
C ILE A 119 5.04 9.21 -15.53
N SER A 120 4.31 10.26 -15.16
CA SER A 120 3.13 10.74 -15.89
C SER A 120 3.42 11.15 -17.34
N GLY A 121 4.65 11.61 -17.63
CA GLY A 121 5.07 11.96 -18.99
C GLY A 121 5.14 10.74 -19.93
N ALA A 122 5.71 9.62 -19.47
CA ALA A 122 5.79 8.39 -20.25
C ALA A 122 4.39 7.83 -20.54
N LEU A 123 3.52 7.83 -19.53
CA LEU A 123 2.10 7.43 -19.64
C LEU A 123 1.32 8.34 -20.59
N SER A 124 1.51 9.66 -20.47
CA SER A 124 0.88 10.64 -21.36
C SER A 124 1.29 10.44 -22.82
N LEU A 125 2.58 10.15 -23.08
CA LEU A 125 3.08 9.83 -24.42
C LEU A 125 2.53 8.50 -24.96
N ALA A 126 2.12 7.59 -24.08
CA ALA A 126 1.41 6.37 -24.44
C ALA A 126 -0.12 6.58 -24.59
N GLY A 127 -0.61 7.81 -24.42
CA GLY A 127 -2.04 8.14 -24.52
C GLY A 127 -2.85 7.72 -23.29
N VAL A 128 -2.23 7.70 -22.11
CA VAL A 128 -2.87 7.31 -20.84
C VAL A 128 -2.93 8.52 -19.90
N ALA A 129 -4.11 8.78 -19.34
CA ALA A 129 -4.31 9.77 -18.29
C ALA A 129 -3.95 9.19 -16.91
N THR A 130 -3.51 10.01 -15.97
CA THR A 130 -3.12 9.56 -14.63
C THR A 130 -3.95 10.22 -13.55
N ILE A 131 -4.25 9.48 -12.49
CA ILE A 131 -4.94 9.99 -11.30
C ILE A 131 -4.21 9.52 -10.05
N ALA A 132 -3.94 10.41 -9.10
CA ALA A 132 -3.27 10.07 -7.85
C ALA A 132 -3.93 10.77 -6.65
N ILE A 133 -3.91 10.10 -5.50
CA ILE A 133 -4.30 10.64 -4.19
C ILE A 133 -3.22 10.30 -3.18
N ASP A 134 -3.16 11.04 -2.09
CA ASP A 134 -2.29 10.68 -0.98
C ASP A 134 -2.89 9.52 -0.18
N GLN A 135 -2.04 8.60 0.26
CA GLN A 135 -2.38 7.59 1.25
C GLN A 135 -2.67 8.25 2.62
N PRO A 136 -3.36 7.58 3.55
CA PRO A 136 -3.57 8.08 4.90
C PRO A 136 -2.25 8.57 5.52
N LEU A 137 -2.28 9.72 6.20
CA LEU A 137 -1.11 10.32 6.87
C LEU A 137 0.02 10.77 5.94
N HIS A 138 -0.15 10.78 4.62
CA HIS A 138 0.89 11.23 3.68
C HIS A 138 0.49 12.55 3.00
N GLY A 139 1.47 13.28 2.47
CA GLY A 139 1.26 14.47 1.65
C GLY A 139 0.30 15.45 2.30
N SER A 140 -0.79 15.80 1.62
CA SER A 140 -1.81 16.74 2.15
C SER A 140 -2.76 16.14 3.20
N ARG A 141 -2.52 14.89 3.64
CA ARG A 141 -3.33 14.16 4.62
C ARG A 141 -2.63 13.96 5.97
N GLY A 142 -1.62 14.76 6.26
CA GLY A 142 -1.04 14.84 7.60
C GLY A 142 -1.89 15.67 8.58
N TYR A 143 -1.46 15.70 9.84
CA TYR A 143 -2.13 16.45 10.90
C TYR A 143 -1.18 17.45 11.55
N ASP A 144 -1.54 18.73 11.46
CA ASP A 144 -1.00 19.82 12.27
C ASP A 144 -1.79 19.91 13.59
N LEU A 145 -1.19 19.44 14.69
CA LEU A 145 -1.79 19.42 16.02
C LEU A 145 -1.58 20.74 16.76
N THR A 146 -0.62 21.56 16.33
CA THR A 146 -0.25 22.82 16.99
C THR A 146 -0.84 24.07 16.33
N GLY A 147 -1.32 23.95 15.09
CA GLY A 147 -1.90 25.01 14.28
C GLY A 147 -0.86 25.98 13.71
N ASP A 148 0.40 25.58 13.57
CA ASP A 148 1.49 26.42 13.07
C ASP A 148 1.73 26.29 11.55
N GLY A 149 0.97 25.41 10.88
CA GLY A 149 1.05 25.13 9.46
C GLY A 149 2.08 24.06 9.08
N VAL A 150 2.65 23.35 10.06
CA VAL A 150 3.53 22.20 9.87
C VAL A 150 2.87 20.98 10.48
N ASP A 151 2.86 19.87 9.74
CA ASP A 151 2.30 18.64 10.26
C ASP A 151 3.18 18.05 11.37
N ASP A 152 2.57 17.69 12.50
CA ASP A 152 3.20 16.89 13.56
C ASP A 152 3.12 15.39 13.24
N ILE A 153 2.07 14.97 12.51
CA ILE A 153 1.86 13.59 12.08
C ILE A 153 1.77 13.55 10.57
N ASN A 154 2.87 13.21 9.93
CA ASN A 154 2.93 12.94 8.49
C ASN A 154 3.99 11.85 8.19
N ALA A 155 3.66 10.92 7.31
CA ALA A 155 4.52 9.81 6.90
C ALA A 155 5.39 10.14 5.68
N THR A 156 5.11 11.25 5.00
CA THR A 156 5.96 11.84 3.95
C THR A 156 7.08 12.67 4.55
N ASP A 157 6.72 13.66 5.38
CA ASP A 157 7.65 14.74 5.77
C ASP A 157 8.16 14.65 7.22
N VAL A 158 7.55 13.82 8.08
CA VAL A 158 7.96 13.69 9.50
C VAL A 158 8.57 12.33 9.82
N SER A 159 7.81 11.24 9.71
CA SER A 159 8.32 9.89 9.97
C SER A 159 7.45 8.82 9.34
N ALA A 160 8.08 7.88 8.62
CA ALA A 160 7.43 6.68 8.09
C ALA A 160 6.69 5.90 9.19
N THR A 161 7.16 5.98 10.44
CA THR A 161 6.59 5.27 11.58
C THR A 161 5.17 5.72 11.93
N HIS A 162 4.75 6.92 11.49
CA HIS A 162 3.37 7.38 11.66
C HIS A 162 2.35 6.49 10.93
N TYR A 163 2.70 6.05 9.71
CA TYR A 163 1.88 5.10 8.97
C TYR A 163 2.06 3.67 9.49
N MET A 164 3.30 3.24 9.76
CA MET A 164 3.59 1.88 10.26
C MET A 164 3.06 1.61 11.67
N ASN A 165 2.87 2.66 12.48
CA ASN A 165 2.26 2.67 13.80
C ASN A 165 2.64 1.49 14.70
N LEU A 166 3.94 1.30 14.96
CA LEU A 166 4.46 0.15 15.71
C LEU A 166 3.91 0.06 17.15
N ALA A 167 3.47 1.20 17.71
CA ALA A 167 2.82 1.26 19.02
C ALA A 167 1.36 0.74 19.00
N SER A 168 0.71 0.70 17.83
CA SER A 168 -0.66 0.20 17.64
C SER A 168 -0.76 -0.53 16.29
N LEU A 169 -0.37 -1.80 16.29
CA LEU A 169 -0.44 -2.68 15.12
C LEU A 169 -1.84 -2.80 14.48
N PRO A 170 -2.97 -2.76 15.24
CA PRO A 170 -4.29 -2.63 14.63
C PRO A 170 -4.46 -1.35 13.80
N THR A 171 -3.88 -0.23 14.24
CA THR A 171 -3.91 1.02 13.47
C THR A 171 -3.07 0.89 12.21
N ALA A 172 -1.90 0.24 12.28
CA ALA A 172 -1.08 -0.06 11.09
C ALA A 172 -1.85 -0.90 10.05
N ARG A 173 -2.52 -1.97 10.50
CA ARG A 173 -3.43 -2.77 9.67
C ARG A 173 -4.52 -1.91 9.01
N ASP A 174 -5.14 -1.05 9.79
CA ASP A 174 -6.28 -0.27 9.32
C ASP A 174 -5.85 0.92 8.44
N ASN A 175 -4.60 1.41 8.55
CA ASN A 175 -4.01 2.32 7.57
C ASN A 175 -3.94 1.67 6.18
N LEU A 176 -3.52 0.40 6.09
CA LEU A 176 -3.52 -0.37 4.83
C LEU A 176 -4.94 -0.55 4.28
N ARG A 177 -5.89 -0.92 5.13
CA ARG A 177 -7.30 -1.09 4.74
C ARG A 177 -7.94 0.23 4.29
N GLN A 178 -7.66 1.33 4.99
CA GLN A 178 -8.12 2.66 4.60
C GLN A 178 -7.52 3.05 3.24
N SER A 179 -6.24 2.76 3.00
CA SER A 179 -5.60 3.02 1.70
C SER A 179 -6.32 2.28 0.56
N VAL A 180 -6.67 1.01 0.76
CA VAL A 180 -7.46 0.24 -0.21
C VAL A 180 -8.88 0.81 -0.36
N SER A 181 -9.54 1.18 0.74
CA SER A 181 -10.87 1.79 0.72
C SER A 181 -10.89 3.12 -0.03
N ASP A 182 -9.86 3.94 0.15
CA ASP A 182 -9.73 5.24 -0.54
C ASP A 182 -9.53 5.03 -2.04
N LEU A 183 -8.77 4.02 -2.46
CA LEU A 183 -8.62 3.65 -3.88
C LEU A 183 -9.93 3.11 -4.48
N LEU A 184 -10.73 2.33 -3.73
CA LEU A 184 -12.09 1.92 -4.14
C LEU A 184 -13.01 3.13 -4.31
N GLY A 185 -12.97 4.07 -3.36
CA GLY A 185 -13.71 5.34 -3.44
C GLY A 185 -13.30 6.18 -4.65
N LEU A 186 -11.99 6.33 -4.88
CA LEU A 186 -11.45 7.01 -6.05
C LEU A 186 -11.93 6.37 -7.35
N ARG A 187 -11.80 5.05 -7.45
CA ARG A 187 -12.22 4.29 -8.63
C ARG A 187 -13.72 4.41 -8.92
N LEU A 188 -14.54 4.39 -7.88
CA LEU A 188 -15.97 4.66 -8.01
C LEU A 188 -16.21 6.09 -8.52
N GLY A 189 -15.51 7.07 -7.94
CA GLY A 189 -15.57 8.49 -8.30
C GLY A 189 -15.18 8.79 -9.75
N ILE A 190 -14.24 8.02 -10.33
CA ILE A 190 -13.86 8.13 -11.76
C ILE A 190 -15.07 8.00 -12.70
N ASN A 191 -16.10 7.24 -12.31
CA ASN A 191 -17.33 7.09 -13.12
C ASN A 191 -18.18 8.36 -13.20
N ALA A 192 -17.90 9.37 -12.37
CA ALA A 192 -18.71 10.58 -12.23
C ALA A 192 -17.88 11.88 -12.41
N VAL A 193 -16.73 11.79 -13.09
CA VAL A 193 -15.84 12.95 -13.30
C VAL A 193 -16.55 14.05 -14.11
N VAL A 194 -16.50 15.27 -13.58
CA VAL A 194 -17.02 16.48 -14.23
C VAL A 194 -15.83 17.40 -14.51
N ASP A 195 -15.53 17.62 -15.79
CA ASP A 195 -14.49 18.55 -16.18
C ASP A 195 -14.98 20.00 -16.10
N ALA A 196 -14.51 20.71 -15.08
CA ALA A 196 -14.75 22.13 -14.88
C ALA A 196 -13.58 23.02 -15.38
N THR A 197 -12.57 22.43 -16.02
CA THR A 197 -11.43 23.18 -16.60
C THR A 197 -11.84 23.94 -17.85
N THR A 198 -11.07 24.97 -18.20
CA THR A 198 -11.33 25.79 -19.38
C THR A 198 -11.08 25.04 -20.69
N THR A 199 -10.21 24.03 -20.69
CA THR A 199 -9.83 23.26 -21.87
C THR A 199 -10.81 22.13 -22.18
N GLN A 200 -11.64 21.71 -21.21
CA GLN A 200 -12.56 20.58 -21.31
C GLN A 200 -11.87 19.30 -21.84
N GLY A 201 -10.59 19.13 -21.50
CA GLY A 201 -9.73 18.06 -21.99
C GLY A 201 -9.75 16.78 -21.15
N VAL A 202 -10.45 16.79 -20.01
CA VAL A 202 -10.56 15.66 -19.09
C VAL A 202 -11.76 14.81 -19.47
N LYS A 203 -11.49 13.75 -20.24
CA LYS A 203 -12.45 12.70 -20.55
C LYS A 203 -11.77 11.35 -20.35
N PHE A 204 -12.35 10.53 -19.47
CA PHE A 204 -11.82 9.22 -19.14
C PHE A 204 -12.66 8.10 -19.75
N ASP A 205 -11.97 7.10 -20.29
CA ASP A 205 -12.58 5.81 -20.57
C ASP A 205 -12.69 5.02 -19.26
N THR A 206 -13.85 5.08 -18.63
CA THR A 206 -14.11 4.43 -17.33
C THR A 206 -14.18 2.90 -17.42
N SER A 207 -14.16 2.35 -18.64
CA SER A 207 -14.01 0.91 -18.88
C SER A 207 -12.55 0.46 -18.93
N ARG A 208 -11.60 1.40 -19.03
CA ARG A 208 -10.15 1.18 -19.08
C ARG A 208 -9.45 1.92 -17.95
N VAL A 209 -9.59 1.38 -16.73
CA VAL A 209 -8.91 1.90 -15.55
C VAL A 209 -7.95 0.85 -15.01
N SER A 210 -6.68 1.21 -14.90
CA SER A 210 -5.58 0.36 -14.42
C SER A 210 -4.97 0.95 -13.15
N ILE A 211 -4.06 0.23 -12.50
CA ILE A 211 -3.28 0.78 -11.38
C ILE A 211 -1.77 0.56 -11.58
N MET A 212 -0.99 1.56 -11.22
CA MET A 212 0.45 1.43 -11.01
C MET A 212 0.81 1.89 -9.60
N GLY A 213 1.58 1.08 -8.90
CA GLY A 213 2.01 1.36 -7.54
C GLY A 213 3.49 1.14 -7.36
N VAL A 214 4.10 1.89 -6.44
CA VAL A 214 5.50 1.74 -6.04
C VAL A 214 5.58 1.49 -4.54
N SER A 215 6.34 0.48 -4.11
CA SER A 215 6.57 0.19 -2.69
C SER A 215 5.26 -0.06 -1.92
N LEU A 216 4.98 0.71 -0.86
CA LEU A 216 3.69 0.72 -0.17
C LEU A 216 2.50 0.91 -1.13
N GLY A 217 2.64 1.73 -2.17
CA GLY A 217 1.62 1.91 -3.20
C GLY A 217 1.45 0.68 -4.10
N ALA A 218 2.49 -0.12 -4.30
CA ALA A 218 2.40 -1.41 -4.97
C ALA A 218 1.70 -2.45 -4.08
N ILE A 219 1.94 -2.42 -2.77
CA ILE A 219 1.26 -3.27 -1.78
C ILE A 219 -0.23 -2.93 -1.73
N THR A 220 -0.58 -1.68 -1.46
CA THR A 220 -1.99 -1.26 -1.35
C THR A 220 -2.68 -1.28 -2.71
N GLY A 221 -1.96 -1.01 -3.80
CA GLY A 221 -2.48 -1.08 -5.16
C GLY A 221 -2.80 -2.51 -5.62
N GLY A 222 -1.95 -3.49 -5.28
CA GLY A 222 -2.22 -4.90 -5.51
C GLY A 222 -3.43 -5.40 -4.72
N ASN A 223 -3.51 -5.05 -3.43
CA ASN A 223 -4.66 -5.37 -2.59
C ASN A 223 -5.94 -4.76 -3.15
N PHE A 224 -5.88 -3.49 -3.55
CA PHE A 224 -6.99 -2.79 -4.18
C PHE A 224 -7.47 -3.48 -5.45
N ALA A 225 -6.58 -3.83 -6.37
CA ALA A 225 -6.96 -4.51 -7.62
C ALA A 225 -7.63 -5.86 -7.33
N ALA A 226 -7.13 -6.63 -6.37
CA ALA A 226 -7.74 -7.90 -5.95
C ALA A 226 -9.16 -7.71 -5.39
N VAL A 227 -9.34 -6.72 -4.51
CA VAL A 227 -10.65 -6.42 -3.90
C VAL A 227 -11.62 -5.87 -4.95
N ALA A 228 -11.17 -4.93 -5.79
CA ALA A 228 -11.99 -4.27 -6.80
C ALA A 228 -12.50 -5.23 -7.88
N ASN A 229 -11.75 -6.30 -8.18
CA ASN A 229 -12.12 -7.34 -9.13
C ASN A 229 -12.79 -8.57 -8.49
N THR A 230 -13.03 -8.54 -7.18
CA THR A 230 -13.89 -9.54 -6.53
C THR A 230 -15.35 -9.18 -6.75
N THR A 231 -16.11 -10.07 -7.38
CA THR A 231 -17.55 -9.83 -7.63
C THR A 231 -18.31 -9.65 -6.32
N MET A 232 -19.21 -8.67 -6.29
CA MET A 232 -20.15 -8.51 -5.18
C MET A 232 -21.25 -9.59 -5.17
N GLY A 233 -21.41 -10.33 -6.28
CA GLY A 233 -22.35 -11.43 -6.42
C GLY A 233 -23.81 -11.01 -6.58
N ASP A 234 -24.66 -11.97 -6.93
CA ASP A 234 -26.12 -11.88 -6.96
C ASP A 234 -26.67 -10.59 -7.60
N GLU A 235 -27.46 -9.81 -6.84
CA GLU A 235 -28.11 -8.58 -7.30
C GLU A 235 -27.13 -7.39 -7.41
N LEU A 236 -25.96 -7.46 -6.75
CA LEU A 236 -24.98 -6.38 -6.73
C LEU A 236 -23.91 -6.53 -7.83
N ALA A 237 -23.86 -7.65 -8.55
CA ALA A 237 -22.91 -7.87 -9.65
C ALA A 237 -22.99 -6.78 -10.75
N ALA A 238 -24.13 -6.10 -10.89
CA ALA A 238 -24.27 -4.95 -11.80
C ALA A 238 -23.36 -3.76 -11.46
N LEU A 239 -22.84 -3.70 -10.23
CA LEU A 239 -21.91 -2.66 -9.76
C LEU A 239 -20.45 -3.06 -9.95
N ASP A 240 -20.13 -4.32 -10.26
CA ASP A 240 -18.75 -4.82 -10.37
C ASP A 240 -17.92 -3.99 -11.36
N SER A 241 -18.51 -3.64 -12.51
CA SER A 241 -17.81 -2.84 -13.53
C SER A 241 -17.46 -1.42 -13.08
N MET A 242 -18.11 -0.90 -12.03
CA MET A 242 -17.80 0.43 -11.49
C MET A 242 -16.49 0.44 -10.70
N PHE A 243 -16.06 -0.73 -10.21
CA PHE A 243 -14.83 -0.92 -9.45
C PHE A 243 -13.73 -1.59 -10.27
N ALA A 244 -14.10 -2.37 -11.30
CA ALA A 244 -13.16 -3.19 -12.04
C ALA A 244 -11.89 -2.45 -12.49
N ILE A 245 -10.76 -3.14 -12.30
CA ILE A 245 -9.40 -2.73 -12.68
C ILE A 245 -8.89 -3.65 -13.79
N LYS A 246 -8.37 -3.05 -14.87
CA LYS A 246 -7.98 -3.78 -16.07
C LYS A 246 -6.66 -4.53 -15.92
N GLU A 247 -5.69 -3.89 -15.29
CA GLU A 247 -4.38 -4.50 -15.01
C GLU A 247 -3.70 -3.77 -13.85
N ALA A 248 -2.70 -4.42 -13.26
CA ALA A 248 -1.86 -3.84 -12.23
C ALA A 248 -0.38 -3.88 -12.64
N SER A 249 0.32 -2.77 -12.46
CA SER A 249 1.78 -2.67 -12.59
C SER A 249 2.41 -2.33 -11.23
N LEU A 250 3.19 -3.22 -10.66
CA LEU A 250 3.60 -3.17 -9.26
C LEU A 250 5.13 -3.15 -9.15
N GLU A 251 5.70 -2.03 -8.72
CA GLU A 251 7.14 -1.94 -8.46
C GLU A 251 7.44 -2.22 -6.98
N SER A 252 8.30 -3.20 -6.74
CA SER A 252 8.79 -3.58 -5.42
C SER A 252 7.73 -3.86 -4.34
N PRO A 253 6.58 -4.52 -4.60
CA PRO A 253 5.70 -4.97 -3.53
C PRO A 253 6.31 -6.13 -2.74
N GLY A 254 5.94 -6.31 -1.47
CA GLY A 254 6.37 -7.45 -0.66
C GLY A 254 5.29 -7.93 0.31
N GLY A 255 5.27 -9.24 0.58
CA GLY A 255 4.38 -9.88 1.56
C GLY A 255 5.09 -10.18 2.87
N GLY A 256 4.33 -10.48 3.93
CA GLY A 256 4.87 -10.72 5.27
C GLY A 256 5.48 -9.45 5.85
N LEU A 257 4.65 -8.41 5.96
CA LEU A 257 5.00 -7.04 6.32
C LEU A 257 5.90 -6.94 7.56
N ALA A 258 5.56 -7.64 8.64
CA ALA A 258 6.31 -7.53 9.88
C ALA A 258 7.74 -8.03 9.73
N GLN A 259 7.90 -9.18 9.05
CA GLN A 259 9.22 -9.78 8.88
C GLN A 259 10.09 -8.95 7.93
N PHE A 260 9.56 -8.56 6.77
CA PHE A 260 10.39 -7.82 5.83
C PHE A 260 10.78 -6.44 6.38
N LEU A 261 9.94 -5.81 7.20
CA LEU A 261 10.27 -4.53 7.82
C LEU A 261 11.43 -4.67 8.81
N LEU A 262 11.48 -5.76 9.57
CA LEU A 262 12.60 -6.06 10.47
C LEU A 262 13.90 -6.43 9.74
N GLU A 263 13.78 -7.10 8.60
CA GLU A 263 14.93 -7.48 7.74
C GLU A 263 15.32 -6.39 6.73
N SER A 264 14.54 -5.32 6.62
CA SER A 264 14.79 -4.20 5.70
C SER A 264 16.11 -3.51 6.06
N PRO A 265 17.06 -3.35 5.13
CA PRO A 265 18.25 -2.54 5.36
C PRO A 265 17.93 -1.08 5.70
N ALA A 266 16.90 -0.50 5.07
CA ALA A 266 16.50 0.89 5.28
C ALA A 266 15.69 1.11 6.56
N PHE A 267 14.73 0.23 6.87
CA PHE A 267 13.82 0.41 8.01
C PHE A 267 14.16 -0.42 9.24
N GLY A 268 14.79 -1.58 9.05
CA GLY A 268 15.09 -2.54 10.10
C GLY A 268 15.85 -1.94 11.27
N PRO A 269 16.93 -1.15 11.06
CA PRO A 269 17.64 -0.49 12.16
C PRO A 269 16.71 0.37 13.02
N LEU A 270 15.95 1.28 12.42
CA LEU A 270 15.06 2.18 13.18
C LEU A 270 14.02 1.37 13.98
N ILE A 271 13.39 0.39 13.35
CA ILE A 271 12.38 -0.48 13.98
C ILE A 271 12.99 -1.25 15.15
N LYS A 272 14.15 -1.88 14.96
CA LYS A 272 14.87 -2.61 16.01
C LYS A 272 15.24 -1.69 17.17
N GLY A 273 15.69 -0.46 16.88
CA GLY A 273 15.98 0.55 17.90
C GLY A 273 14.75 0.99 18.71
N LEU A 274 13.60 1.17 18.06
CA LEU A 274 12.33 1.48 18.72
C LEU A 274 11.87 0.33 19.62
N LEU A 275 11.97 -0.91 19.14
CA LEU A 275 11.62 -2.10 19.92
C LEU A 275 12.53 -2.26 21.12
N LEU A 276 13.84 -2.17 20.94
CA LEU A 276 14.81 -2.28 22.03
C LEU A 276 14.65 -1.16 23.07
N SER A 277 14.25 0.04 22.66
CA SER A 277 13.93 1.14 23.60
C SER A 277 12.79 0.77 24.56
N SER A 278 11.90 -0.14 24.16
CA SER A 278 10.80 -0.63 24.99
C SER A 278 11.11 -1.94 25.74
N ALA A 279 12.05 -2.74 25.21
CA ALA A 279 12.26 -4.13 25.63
C ALA A 279 13.61 -4.40 26.30
N SER A 280 14.59 -3.48 26.20
CA SER A 280 15.95 -3.69 26.70
C SER A 280 16.42 -2.53 27.58
N GLU A 281 16.54 -2.79 28.88
CA GLU A 281 17.11 -1.83 29.84
C GLU A 281 18.58 -1.50 29.51
N GLU A 282 19.34 -2.47 28.97
CA GLU A 282 20.73 -2.27 28.56
C GLU A 282 20.83 -1.30 27.37
N PHE A 283 19.93 -1.43 26.41
CA PHE A 283 19.89 -0.51 25.27
C PHE A 283 19.48 0.90 25.72
N VAL A 284 18.49 1.04 26.59
CA VAL A 284 18.12 2.33 27.18
C VAL A 284 19.29 2.95 27.95
N ALA A 285 20.06 2.16 28.71
CA ALA A 285 21.25 2.64 29.39
C ALA A 285 22.34 3.12 28.41
N LEU A 286 22.52 2.43 27.28
CA LEU A 286 23.40 2.88 26.20
C LEU A 286 22.95 4.23 25.63
N LEU A 287 21.65 4.39 25.36
CA LEU A 287 21.11 5.66 24.86
C LEU A 287 21.39 6.82 25.82
N VAL A 288 21.15 6.63 27.12
CA VAL A 288 21.47 7.63 28.16
C VAL A 288 22.97 7.89 28.22
N GLN A 289 23.81 6.87 28.06
CA GLN A 289 25.26 7.04 28.05
C GLN A 289 25.74 7.86 26.84
N LEU A 290 25.18 7.62 25.66
CA LEU A 290 25.57 8.27 24.41
C LEU A 290 25.03 9.70 24.31
N TYR A 291 23.81 9.95 24.79
CA TYR A 291 23.07 11.19 24.51
C TYR A 291 22.59 11.95 25.74
N GLY A 292 22.77 11.41 26.95
CA GLY A 292 22.45 12.07 28.23
C GLY A 292 21.05 11.77 28.77
N ASP A 293 20.05 11.66 27.90
CA ASP A 293 18.70 11.20 28.19
C ASP A 293 18.05 10.55 26.95
N THR A 294 16.77 10.17 27.07
CA THR A 294 15.99 9.55 25.98
C THR A 294 14.77 10.39 25.56
N SER A 295 14.64 11.63 26.01
CA SER A 295 13.43 12.44 25.77
C SER A 295 13.33 12.94 24.32
N ASP A 296 14.46 13.35 23.75
CA ASP A 296 14.52 14.05 22.45
C ASP A 296 15.51 13.38 21.49
N LEU A 297 15.46 12.04 21.40
CA LEU A 297 16.32 11.29 20.47
C LEU A 297 15.81 11.41 19.03
N THR A 298 16.72 11.69 18.10
CA THR A 298 16.41 11.64 16.66
C THR A 298 16.42 10.22 16.13
N GLU A 299 15.74 9.98 15.00
CA GLU A 299 15.76 8.66 14.35
C GLU A 299 17.19 8.23 13.97
N GLU A 300 18.03 9.17 13.51
CA GLU A 300 19.43 8.89 13.16
C GLU A 300 20.26 8.49 14.38
N GLN A 301 20.03 9.14 15.54
CA GLN A 301 20.68 8.76 16.79
C GLN A 301 20.27 7.34 17.21
N LEU A 302 18.98 7.01 17.06
CA LEU A 302 18.47 5.69 17.41
C LEU A 302 19.03 4.60 16.49
N VAL A 303 19.11 4.86 15.17
CA VAL A 303 19.71 3.97 14.17
C VAL A 303 21.21 3.76 14.44
N ALA A 304 21.94 4.83 14.74
CA ALA A 304 23.36 4.71 15.08
C ALA A 304 23.58 3.90 16.36
N ALA A 305 22.76 4.13 17.39
CA ALA A 305 22.86 3.44 18.67
C ALA A 305 22.53 1.96 18.55
N VAL A 306 21.47 1.58 17.85
CA VAL A 306 21.12 0.15 17.68
C VAL A 306 22.18 -0.60 16.88
N THR A 307 22.76 0.03 15.87
CA THR A 307 23.88 -0.58 15.12
C THR A 307 25.06 -0.86 16.06
N ALA A 308 25.48 0.15 16.82
CA ALA A 308 26.56 0.01 17.80
C ALA A 308 26.24 -1.00 18.92
N PHE A 309 24.98 -1.07 19.34
CA PHE A 309 24.53 -2.03 20.35
C PHE A 309 24.64 -3.45 19.82
N MET A 310 24.06 -3.74 18.66
CA MET A 310 24.06 -5.07 18.05
C MET A 310 25.48 -5.56 17.75
N ASP A 311 26.38 -4.69 17.29
CA ASP A 311 27.80 -5.01 17.02
C ASP A 311 28.60 -5.35 18.29
N ALA A 312 28.13 -4.91 19.46
CA ALA A 312 28.81 -5.13 20.73
C ALA A 312 28.34 -6.38 21.49
N LEU A 313 27.24 -7.01 21.05
CA LEU A 313 26.68 -8.20 21.69
C LEU A 313 27.54 -9.44 21.46
N THR A 314 27.57 -10.36 22.44
CA THR A 314 28.04 -11.73 22.18
C THR A 314 27.00 -12.52 21.40
N ASP A 315 27.40 -13.64 20.79
CA ASP A 315 26.47 -14.52 20.06
C ASP A 315 25.25 -14.93 20.91
N GLU A 316 25.44 -15.20 22.21
CA GLU A 316 24.35 -15.52 23.12
C GLU A 316 23.40 -14.33 23.33
N GLN A 317 23.94 -13.12 23.51
CA GLN A 317 23.12 -11.91 23.70
C GLN A 317 22.39 -11.53 22.41
N THR A 318 23.04 -11.68 21.26
CA THR A 318 22.42 -11.49 19.94
C THR A 318 21.23 -12.44 19.78
N ALA A 319 21.37 -13.71 20.17
CA ALA A 319 20.29 -14.68 20.10
C ALA A 319 19.10 -14.31 21.02
N GLU A 320 19.36 -13.77 22.21
CA GLU A 320 18.30 -13.28 23.11
C GLU A 320 17.56 -12.08 22.50
N VAL A 321 18.27 -11.12 21.91
CA VAL A 321 17.67 -9.95 21.25
C VAL A 321 16.88 -10.34 20.00
N GLU A 322 17.42 -11.22 19.16
CA GLU A 322 16.72 -11.70 17.97
C GLU A 322 15.47 -12.55 18.32
N ALA A 323 15.44 -13.19 19.49
CA ALA A 323 14.23 -13.85 19.99
C ALA A 323 13.11 -12.83 20.28
N VAL A 324 13.44 -11.66 20.85
CA VAL A 324 12.48 -10.57 21.07
C VAL A 324 11.95 -10.03 19.73
N PHE A 325 12.83 -9.83 18.74
CA PHE A 325 12.40 -9.40 17.40
C PHE A 325 11.51 -10.43 16.73
N SER A 326 11.81 -11.73 16.88
CA SER A 326 11.00 -12.82 16.33
C SER A 326 9.61 -12.89 16.99
N GLU A 327 9.52 -12.71 18.31
CA GLU A 327 8.24 -12.68 19.03
C GLU A 327 7.40 -11.46 18.59
N PHE A 328 8.03 -10.29 18.47
CA PHE A 328 7.37 -9.12 17.92
C PHE A 328 6.90 -9.34 16.49
N ALA A 329 7.75 -9.89 15.60
CA ALA A 329 7.40 -10.17 14.22
C ALA A 329 6.17 -11.08 14.11
N PHE A 330 6.14 -12.14 14.92
CA PHE A 330 5.01 -13.06 14.98
C PHE A 330 3.70 -12.36 15.41
N ALA A 331 3.74 -11.59 16.49
CA ALA A 331 2.58 -10.84 16.97
C ALA A 331 2.13 -9.76 15.98
N ALA A 332 3.08 -8.98 15.44
CA ALA A 332 2.85 -7.94 14.46
C ALA A 332 2.22 -8.50 13.18
N GLN A 333 2.76 -9.59 12.64
CA GLN A 333 2.18 -10.23 11.47
C GLN A 333 0.76 -10.72 11.76
N THR A 334 0.53 -11.36 12.90
CA THR A 334 -0.81 -11.84 13.29
C THR A 334 -1.83 -10.70 13.35
N MET A 335 -1.44 -9.53 13.85
CA MET A 335 -2.33 -8.38 13.97
C MET A 335 -2.56 -7.66 12.63
N MET A 336 -1.56 -7.63 11.76
CA MET A 336 -1.61 -6.97 10.46
C MET A 336 -2.07 -7.86 9.32
N ASP A 337 -2.21 -9.17 9.55
CA ASP A 337 -2.42 -10.19 8.52
C ASP A 337 -3.52 -9.82 7.52
N ALA A 338 -4.67 -9.35 8.00
CA ALA A 338 -5.80 -8.99 7.14
C ALA A 338 -5.58 -7.72 6.27
N GLY A 339 -4.47 -7.02 6.43
CA GLY A 339 -3.98 -5.96 5.53
C GLY A 339 -2.74 -6.36 4.72
N ASP A 340 -2.15 -7.52 5.00
CA ASP A 340 -0.96 -8.03 4.31
C ASP A 340 -1.28 -8.47 2.87
N PRO A 341 -0.45 -8.12 1.87
CA PRO A 341 -0.72 -8.46 0.48
C PRO A 341 -0.68 -9.96 0.17
N THR A 342 -0.06 -10.77 1.02
CA THR A 342 -0.08 -12.24 0.89
C THR A 342 -1.51 -12.79 0.86
N ASN A 343 -2.42 -12.18 1.62
CA ASN A 343 -3.83 -12.59 1.68
C ASN A 343 -4.65 -12.21 0.43
N TYR A 344 -4.12 -11.35 -0.43
CA TYR A 344 -4.78 -10.88 -1.65
C TYR A 344 -4.12 -11.44 -2.92
N ALA A 345 -2.92 -12.01 -2.81
CA ALA A 345 -2.06 -12.41 -3.92
C ALA A 345 -2.72 -13.43 -4.87
N GLU A 346 -3.31 -14.51 -4.36
CA GLU A 346 -3.97 -15.52 -5.19
C GLU A 346 -5.17 -14.93 -5.95
N THR A 347 -5.98 -14.13 -5.26
CA THR A 347 -7.12 -13.43 -5.88
C THR A 347 -6.63 -12.45 -6.94
N LEU A 348 -5.58 -11.69 -6.67
CA LEU A 348 -4.97 -10.76 -7.62
C LEU A 348 -4.57 -11.51 -8.90
N GLY A 349 -3.77 -12.57 -8.78
CA GLY A 349 -3.31 -13.36 -9.92
C GLY A 349 -4.43 -14.07 -10.70
N ALA A 350 -5.50 -14.45 -10.01
CA ALA A 350 -6.66 -15.11 -10.64
C ALA A 350 -7.59 -14.14 -11.39
N THR A 351 -7.58 -12.84 -11.04
CA THR A 351 -8.60 -11.88 -11.50
C THR A 351 -8.03 -10.72 -12.31
N THR A 352 -6.74 -10.44 -12.18
CA THR A 352 -6.11 -9.24 -12.73
C THR A 352 -4.78 -9.60 -13.38
N PRO A 353 -4.53 -9.20 -14.64
CA PRO A 353 -3.19 -9.26 -15.23
C PRO A 353 -2.19 -8.41 -14.43
N VAL A 354 -1.01 -8.96 -14.12
CA VAL A 354 0.00 -8.30 -13.28
C VAL A 354 1.35 -8.23 -13.97
N HIS A 355 1.88 -7.03 -14.05
CA HIS A 355 3.28 -6.74 -14.34
C HIS A 355 3.97 -6.35 -13.03
N MET A 356 4.95 -7.12 -12.56
CA MET A 356 5.71 -6.81 -11.35
C MET A 356 7.17 -6.54 -11.69
N MET A 357 7.77 -5.52 -11.08
CA MET A 357 9.18 -5.16 -11.26
C MET A 357 9.90 -5.25 -9.92
N THR A 358 11.07 -5.90 -9.90
CA THR A 358 11.90 -6.06 -8.70
C THR A 358 13.37 -5.83 -9.04
N VAL A 359 14.07 -5.02 -8.25
CA VAL A 359 15.54 -4.87 -8.34
C VAL A 359 16.21 -5.97 -7.51
N VAL A 360 16.87 -6.92 -8.19
CA VAL A 360 17.60 -8.03 -7.56
C VAL A 360 19.10 -7.79 -7.44
N GLY A 361 19.60 -6.74 -8.12
CA GLY A 361 21.03 -6.46 -8.17
C GLY A 361 21.82 -7.47 -9.01
N ASP A 362 23.14 -7.33 -9.03
CA ASP A 362 24.05 -8.21 -9.78
C ASP A 362 24.92 -9.10 -8.87
N GLY A 363 24.69 -9.02 -7.55
CA GLY A 363 25.47 -9.72 -6.52
C GLY A 363 26.79 -9.04 -6.15
N GLY A 364 27.08 -7.87 -6.72
CA GLY A 364 28.20 -7.01 -6.33
C GLY A 364 27.79 -5.94 -5.32
N ASP A 365 28.79 -5.18 -4.86
CA ASP A 365 28.61 -4.12 -3.85
C ASP A 365 28.01 -2.82 -4.44
N GLU A 366 28.05 -2.66 -5.77
CA GLU A 366 27.56 -1.45 -6.45
C GLU A 366 26.07 -1.55 -6.82
N ASN A 367 25.62 -2.69 -7.34
CA ASN A 367 24.23 -2.94 -7.72
C ASN A 367 23.60 -3.88 -6.70
N LEU A 368 23.29 -3.33 -5.53
CA LEU A 368 22.63 -4.06 -4.47
C LEU A 368 21.18 -4.43 -4.86
N PRO A 369 20.62 -5.52 -4.30
CA PRO A 369 19.18 -5.76 -4.36
C PRO A 369 18.42 -4.62 -3.67
N ASP A 370 17.10 -4.58 -3.85
CA ASP A 370 16.23 -3.62 -3.17
C ASP A 370 16.52 -3.52 -1.65
N GLN A 371 16.89 -2.32 -1.20
CA GLN A 371 17.31 -2.04 0.17
C GLN A 371 16.16 -1.59 1.08
N VAL A 372 14.94 -1.51 0.56
CA VAL A 372 13.76 -1.08 1.34
C VAL A 372 12.84 -2.26 1.61
N ILE A 373 12.44 -2.99 0.57
CA ILE A 373 11.67 -4.23 0.71
C ILE A 373 12.56 -5.38 0.27
N PRO A 374 13.05 -6.23 1.18
CA PRO A 374 13.89 -7.37 0.82
C PRO A 374 13.27 -8.23 -0.30
N VAL A 375 14.08 -8.54 -1.31
CA VAL A 375 13.72 -9.44 -2.42
C VAL A 375 13.27 -10.80 -1.89
N SER A 376 13.94 -11.29 -0.85
CA SER A 376 13.58 -12.46 -0.05
C SER A 376 14.02 -12.24 1.39
N THR A 377 13.38 -12.92 2.33
CA THR A 377 13.74 -12.90 3.75
C THR A 377 14.11 -14.30 4.25
N ALA A 378 14.45 -14.44 5.53
CA ALA A 378 14.61 -15.75 6.16
C ALA A 378 13.29 -16.56 6.23
N LEU A 379 12.13 -15.89 6.12
CA LEU A 379 10.82 -16.55 6.13
C LEU A 379 10.31 -16.81 4.70
N PRO A 380 9.80 -18.02 4.42
CA PRO A 380 9.49 -18.46 3.05
C PRO A 380 8.33 -17.73 2.38
N LEU A 381 7.51 -17.01 3.15
CA LEU A 381 6.35 -16.25 2.66
C LEU A 381 6.57 -14.73 2.72
N SER A 382 7.77 -14.25 3.10
CA SER A 382 8.03 -12.81 3.27
C SER A 382 9.09 -12.29 2.30
N GLY A 383 8.81 -11.12 1.72
CA GLY A 383 9.61 -10.47 0.68
C GLY A 383 8.90 -10.35 -0.67
N GLN A 384 9.62 -9.86 -1.67
CA GLN A 384 9.07 -9.62 -3.01
C GLN A 384 8.85 -10.91 -3.82
N LEU A 385 9.85 -11.80 -3.88
CA LEU A 385 9.75 -13.04 -4.68
C LEU A 385 8.71 -14.03 -4.13
N PRO A 386 8.57 -14.24 -2.81
CA PRO A 386 7.47 -15.06 -2.29
C PRO A 386 6.08 -14.52 -2.65
N LEU A 387 5.91 -13.19 -2.62
CA LEU A 387 4.66 -12.56 -3.04
C LEU A 387 4.41 -12.78 -4.54
N ALA A 388 5.40 -12.53 -5.39
CA ALA A 388 5.32 -12.76 -6.84
C ALA A 388 4.95 -14.22 -7.16
N SER A 389 5.55 -15.18 -6.45
CA SER A 389 5.22 -16.60 -6.58
C SER A 389 3.79 -16.93 -6.16
N THR A 390 3.27 -16.27 -5.11
CA THR A 390 1.89 -16.48 -4.65
C THR A 390 0.87 -15.86 -5.61
N ILE A 391 1.22 -14.75 -6.26
CA ILE A 391 0.44 -14.18 -7.39
C ILE A 391 0.45 -15.12 -8.60
N GLY A 392 1.48 -15.96 -8.74
CA GLY A 392 1.65 -16.87 -9.87
C GLY A 392 2.42 -16.26 -11.04
N LEU A 393 3.37 -15.36 -10.75
CA LEU A 393 4.17 -14.69 -11.77
C LEU A 393 5.37 -15.53 -12.20
N GLU A 394 5.62 -15.53 -13.51
CA GLU A 394 6.83 -16.08 -14.11
C GLU A 394 7.76 -14.95 -14.53
N GLN A 395 9.06 -15.19 -14.46
CA GLN A 395 10.05 -14.21 -14.87
C GLN A 395 9.97 -13.94 -16.38
N VAL A 396 10.05 -12.66 -16.75
CA VAL A 396 10.11 -12.18 -18.13
C VAL A 396 11.46 -11.54 -18.35
N THR A 397 12.29 -12.14 -19.21
CA THR A 397 13.65 -11.65 -19.52
C THR A 397 13.78 -11.03 -20.90
N THR A 398 12.77 -11.22 -21.76
CA THR A 398 12.65 -10.65 -23.11
C THR A 398 11.18 -10.30 -23.36
N THR A 399 10.90 -9.44 -24.35
CA THR A 399 9.53 -8.99 -24.64
C THR A 399 8.53 -10.16 -24.72
N LYS A 400 7.50 -10.12 -23.87
CA LYS A 400 6.39 -11.07 -23.84
C LYS A 400 5.14 -10.41 -24.41
N ALA A 401 4.60 -10.96 -25.49
CA ALA A 401 3.40 -10.45 -26.15
C ALA A 401 2.44 -11.59 -26.52
N ASP A 402 1.15 -11.38 -26.31
CA ASP A 402 0.08 -12.31 -26.73
C ASP A 402 -1.16 -11.52 -27.20
N THR A 403 -2.12 -12.21 -27.79
CA THR A 403 -3.47 -11.71 -28.06
C THR A 403 -4.37 -11.65 -26.82
N GLN A 404 -4.00 -12.38 -25.76
CA GLN A 404 -4.66 -12.32 -24.45
C GLN A 404 -3.77 -11.55 -23.45
N PRO A 405 -4.35 -11.01 -22.37
CA PRO A 405 -3.56 -10.40 -21.31
C PRO A 405 -2.49 -11.35 -20.76
N VAL A 406 -1.27 -10.84 -20.54
CA VAL A 406 -0.15 -11.56 -19.98
C VAL A 406 0.20 -11.01 -18.60
N SER A 407 0.68 -11.88 -17.72
CA SER A 407 1.31 -11.49 -16.45
C SER A 407 2.79 -11.87 -16.45
N GLY A 408 3.60 -11.17 -15.67
CA GLY A 408 5.03 -11.43 -15.57
C GLY A 408 5.75 -10.65 -14.47
N LEU A 409 6.90 -11.17 -14.08
CA LEU A 409 7.85 -10.56 -13.16
C LEU A 409 9.12 -10.17 -13.92
N VAL A 410 9.48 -8.89 -13.94
CA VAL A 410 10.74 -8.42 -14.50
C VAL A 410 11.72 -8.19 -13.36
N LEU A 411 12.87 -8.86 -13.42
CA LEU A 411 13.93 -8.73 -12.43
C LEU A 411 15.03 -7.85 -13.00
N PHE A 412 15.37 -6.75 -12.33
CA PHE A 412 16.40 -5.81 -12.75
C PHE A 412 17.72 -6.08 -12.03
N ASN A 413 18.81 -6.13 -12.79
CA ASN A 413 20.16 -6.41 -12.28
C ASN A 413 20.86 -5.18 -11.67
N SER A 414 20.25 -4.01 -11.78
CA SER A 414 20.74 -2.74 -11.25
C SER A 414 19.57 -1.81 -10.94
N GLY A 415 19.87 -0.63 -10.41
CA GLY A 415 18.86 0.33 -9.96
C GLY A 415 18.73 0.34 -8.44
N ALA A 416 17.62 0.87 -7.97
CA ALA A 416 17.26 0.98 -6.55
C ALA A 416 15.74 0.87 -6.36
N HIS A 417 15.30 0.86 -5.11
CA HIS A 417 13.88 0.99 -4.79
C HIS A 417 13.27 2.25 -5.42
N ALA A 418 12.08 2.15 -6.02
CA ALA A 418 11.40 3.26 -6.71
C ALA A 418 12.16 3.82 -7.94
N SER A 419 12.93 2.98 -8.64
CA SER A 419 13.65 3.37 -9.86
C SER A 419 12.72 3.80 -10.98
N SER A 420 11.44 3.39 -11.00
CA SER A 420 10.49 3.92 -12.00
C SER A 420 10.21 5.42 -11.83
N LEU A 421 10.50 5.98 -10.65
CA LEU A 421 10.26 7.39 -10.31
C LEU A 421 11.55 8.21 -10.22
N SER A 422 12.72 7.58 -10.14
CA SER A 422 14.00 8.27 -9.95
C SER A 422 15.14 7.66 -10.76
N PRO A 423 15.79 8.43 -11.66
CA PRO A 423 16.96 7.98 -12.42
C PRO A 423 18.28 8.05 -11.64
N ALA A 424 18.24 8.34 -10.34
CA ALA A 424 19.44 8.62 -9.54
C ALA A 424 20.37 7.42 -9.40
N SER A 425 19.82 6.20 -9.30
CA SER A 425 20.59 4.95 -9.20
C SER A 425 21.07 4.49 -10.58
N ASN A 426 20.16 4.40 -11.54
CA ASN A 426 20.46 4.03 -12.91
C ASN A 426 19.37 4.57 -13.87
N ALA A 427 19.74 5.50 -14.75
CA ALA A 427 18.81 6.12 -15.69
C ALA A 427 18.29 5.16 -16.78
N ASP A 428 19.07 4.15 -17.16
CA ASP A 428 18.66 3.15 -18.15
C ASP A 428 17.58 2.24 -17.54
N VAL A 429 17.73 1.82 -16.27
CA VAL A 429 16.70 1.08 -15.53
C VAL A 429 15.41 1.90 -15.40
N THR A 430 15.50 3.18 -15.00
CA THR A 430 14.32 4.06 -14.94
C THR A 430 13.62 4.17 -16.29
N THR A 431 14.40 4.36 -17.36
CA THR A 431 13.85 4.45 -18.72
C THR A 431 13.15 3.15 -19.12
N GLU A 432 13.73 2.01 -18.79
CA GLU A 432 13.16 0.70 -19.09
C GLU A 432 11.88 0.45 -18.31
N MET A 433 11.88 0.62 -16.98
CA MET A 433 10.70 0.49 -16.14
C MET A 433 9.55 1.40 -16.62
N GLN A 434 9.83 2.68 -16.93
CA GLN A 434 8.79 3.60 -17.41
C GLN A 434 8.21 3.18 -18.76
N LYS A 435 9.03 2.65 -19.68
CA LYS A 435 8.56 2.12 -20.96
C LYS A 435 7.74 0.86 -20.78
N GLU A 436 8.16 -0.06 -19.93
CA GLU A 436 7.43 -1.29 -19.61
C GLU A 436 6.04 -0.96 -19.05
N VAL A 437 5.96 -0.08 -18.04
CA VAL A 437 4.68 0.37 -17.45
C VAL A 437 3.78 1.00 -18.51
N ALA A 438 4.31 1.93 -19.30
CA ALA A 438 3.53 2.64 -20.30
C ALA A 438 3.04 1.72 -21.43
N ALA A 439 3.89 0.81 -21.91
CA ALA A 439 3.54 -0.16 -22.94
C ALA A 439 2.50 -1.17 -22.42
N TYR A 440 2.70 -1.70 -21.22
CA TYR A 440 1.80 -2.66 -20.59
C TYR A 440 0.38 -2.07 -20.50
N ILE A 441 0.26 -0.87 -19.93
CA ILE A 441 -1.04 -0.20 -19.74
C ILE A 441 -1.69 0.22 -21.06
N ALA A 442 -0.92 0.77 -22.00
CA ALA A 442 -1.47 1.18 -23.28
C ALA A 442 -1.99 -0.01 -24.10
N SER A 443 -1.36 -1.19 -23.93
CA SER A 443 -1.67 -2.42 -24.64
C SER A 443 -2.81 -3.25 -24.04
N ASP A 444 -3.46 -2.79 -22.96
CA ASP A 444 -4.43 -3.58 -22.19
C ASP A 444 -3.85 -4.95 -21.77
N ALA A 445 -2.66 -4.90 -21.16
CA ALA A 445 -1.86 -6.03 -20.65
C ALA A 445 -1.44 -7.06 -21.69
N THR A 446 -1.54 -6.78 -22.98
CA THR A 446 -1.15 -7.76 -24.02
C THR A 446 0.36 -7.83 -24.26
N VAL A 447 1.13 -6.85 -23.77
CA VAL A 447 2.58 -6.77 -23.98
C VAL A 447 3.32 -6.33 -22.71
N ILE A 448 4.29 -7.13 -22.25
CA ILE A 448 5.39 -6.66 -21.38
C ILE A 448 6.59 -6.44 -22.29
N ASN A 449 6.90 -5.17 -22.58
CA ASN A 449 7.90 -4.78 -23.58
C ASN A 449 9.26 -4.53 -22.93
N ILE A 450 10.17 -5.50 -23.06
CA ILE A 450 11.57 -5.35 -22.68
C ILE A 450 12.33 -4.72 -23.86
N SER A 451 12.66 -3.43 -23.75
CA SER A 451 13.40 -2.65 -24.74
C SER A 451 14.91 -2.62 -24.52
N ASP A 452 15.36 -2.89 -23.28
CA ASP A 452 16.76 -3.01 -22.91
C ASP A 452 17.01 -4.23 -22.01
N GLU A 453 17.32 -5.37 -22.65
CA GLU A 453 17.63 -6.61 -21.94
C GLU A 453 18.93 -6.52 -21.10
N SER A 454 19.77 -5.49 -21.27
CA SER A 454 21.04 -5.38 -20.55
C SER A 454 20.87 -5.00 -19.08
N VAL A 455 19.74 -4.37 -18.71
CA VAL A 455 19.40 -4.02 -17.33
C VAL A 455 18.52 -5.08 -16.64
N VAL A 456 18.15 -6.15 -17.36
CA VAL A 456 17.34 -7.26 -16.86
C VAL A 456 18.24 -8.42 -16.41
N ALA A 457 17.93 -9.01 -15.26
CA ALA A 457 18.58 -10.20 -14.75
C ALA A 457 18.06 -11.44 -15.50
N ASN A 458 18.97 -12.32 -15.93
CA ASN A 458 18.69 -13.51 -16.74
C ASN A 458 18.70 -14.82 -15.95
#